data_AF-A0AAD6FAH6-F1
#
_entry.id   AF-A0AAD6FAH6-F1
#
_cell.length_a   1.000
_cell.length_b   1.000
_cell.length_c   1.000
_cell.angle_alpha   90.00
_cell.angle_beta   90.00
_cell.angle_gamma   90.00
#
_symmetry.space_group_name_H-M   'P 1'
#
loop_
_entity.id
_entity.type
_entity.pdbx_description
1 polymer ?
#
loop_
_entity_poly.entity_id
_entity_poly.type
_entity_poly.pdbx_seq_one_letter_code
_entity_poly.pdbx_strand_id
1 'polypeptide(L)'
;MSSPGATSSSLSSLAPKRKTKKKHFVQQKVKVFRASDPVLSVLMWGVNHSINDLSHVPVPVMLLPDDFKASTKIKVSNHLFNKENLPGQFKFKDYCPQVFRNLRERFGIEDQDYQVSLARRPPLKDEEGQRVELLLTSYDHTLIIKEISSEEVEEIHNILSEYHQHIVTCHGSTLLPQFLAMYRITVESEDTYLLVMRNMFSHRLHVHRKYDLKGSLVSREASFKEKVKELPTYKDVDFRNKMQKVYVSCRGEGKDHGQTEQRYRVSGAYEDHGLQPAAGHP
;
A
#
# COMPACT_ATOMS: atom_id res chain seq x y z
N MET A 1 76.97 -51.31 -4.54
CA MET A 1 75.83 -50.41 -4.29
C MET A 1 74.61 -51.30 -4.09
N SER A 2 74.24 -51.53 -2.83
CA SER A 2 73.24 -52.53 -2.44
C SER A 2 72.42 -51.93 -1.31
N SER A 3 71.17 -51.59 -1.59
CA SER A 3 70.18 -51.17 -0.59
C SER A 3 69.31 -52.37 -0.23
N PRO A 4 69.08 -52.66 1.07
CA PRO A 4 68.13 -53.66 1.51
C PRO A 4 66.73 -53.06 1.66
N GLY A 5 65.72 -53.89 1.42
CA GLY A 5 64.31 -53.55 1.66
C GLY A 5 63.91 -53.69 3.12
N ALA A 6 62.79 -53.05 3.47
CA ALA A 6 62.05 -53.35 4.68
C ALA A 6 60.54 -53.09 4.49
N THR A 7 59.79 -54.20 4.64
CA THR A 7 58.52 -54.34 5.37
C THR A 7 57.28 -53.55 4.94
N SER A 8 56.37 -54.27 4.28
CA SER A 8 54.93 -54.02 4.31
C SER A 8 54.34 -54.49 5.65
N SER A 9 53.64 -53.59 6.35
CA SER A 9 52.70 -53.96 7.41
C SER A 9 51.44 -53.11 7.30
N SER A 10 50.31 -53.79 7.30
CA SER A 10 48.95 -53.24 7.23
C SER A 10 48.57 -52.62 8.58
N LEU A 11 48.15 -51.36 8.55
CA LEU A 11 47.50 -50.70 9.67
C LEU A 11 46.17 -50.08 9.20
N SER A 12 45.09 -50.78 9.50
CA SER A 12 43.74 -50.26 9.51
C SER A 12 43.59 -49.27 10.68
N SER A 13 43.27 -48.00 10.40
CA SER A 13 42.84 -47.06 11.44
C SER A 13 41.76 -46.08 10.95
N LEU A 14 40.53 -46.48 11.27
CA LEU A 14 39.35 -45.70 11.68
C LEU A 14 39.25 -44.23 11.19
N ALA A 15 38.37 -44.01 10.21
CA ALA A 15 37.85 -42.68 9.86
C ALA A 15 37.06 -42.05 11.03
N PRO A 16 37.20 -40.73 11.28
CA PRO A 16 36.48 -40.07 12.37
C PRO A 16 35.00 -39.88 12.01
N LYS A 17 34.11 -40.56 12.75
CA LYS A 17 32.66 -40.40 12.64
C LYS A 17 32.26 -38.98 13.04
N ARG A 18 31.90 -38.16 12.05
CA ARG A 18 31.30 -36.83 12.24
C ARG A 18 29.93 -36.99 12.91
N LYS A 19 29.84 -36.74 14.21
CA LYS A 19 28.56 -36.69 14.93
C LYS A 19 27.79 -35.44 14.47
N THR A 20 26.79 -35.64 13.61
CA THR A 20 25.82 -34.60 13.26
C THR A 20 24.91 -34.37 14.47
N LYS A 21 25.18 -33.31 15.25
CA LYS A 21 24.19 -32.83 16.23
C LYS A 21 22.95 -32.40 15.44
N LYS A 22 21.85 -33.15 15.57
CA LYS A 22 20.52 -32.71 15.13
C LYS A 22 20.22 -31.40 15.86
N LYS A 23 20.36 -30.28 15.15
CA LYS A 23 19.95 -28.97 15.66
C LYS A 23 18.44 -29.01 15.78
N HIS A 24 17.93 -28.92 17.01
CA HIS A 24 16.51 -28.70 17.24
C HIS A 24 16.20 -27.29 16.75
N PHE A 25 15.56 -27.19 15.58
CA PHE A 25 15.08 -25.91 15.08
C PHE A 25 13.88 -25.54 15.96
N VAL A 26 14.06 -24.58 16.85
CA VAL A 26 12.94 -23.97 17.56
C VAL A 26 12.08 -23.32 16.47
N GLN A 27 10.86 -23.81 16.28
CA GLN A 27 9.91 -23.13 15.40
C GLN A 27 9.68 -21.73 15.96
N GLN A 28 10.19 -20.74 15.24
CA GLN A 28 9.95 -19.34 15.54
C GLN A 28 8.45 -19.08 15.38
N LYS A 29 7.74 -18.86 16.49
CA LYS A 29 6.29 -18.58 16.55
C LYS A 29 5.95 -17.15 16.09
N VAL A 30 6.71 -16.59 15.16
CA VAL A 30 6.44 -15.27 14.59
C VAL A 30 5.86 -15.48 13.19
N LYS A 31 4.69 -14.89 12.92
CA LYS A 31 4.07 -14.90 11.59
C LYS A 31 5.10 -14.47 10.56
N VAL A 32 5.37 -15.34 9.61
CA VAL A 32 6.38 -15.11 8.58
C VAL A 32 5.72 -14.30 7.46
N PHE A 33 6.27 -13.11 7.17
CA PHE A 33 5.84 -12.29 6.04
C PHE A 33 6.29 -12.98 4.76
N ARG A 34 5.36 -13.66 4.07
CA ARG A 34 5.63 -14.34 2.80
C ARG A 34 4.72 -13.76 1.75
N ALA A 35 5.28 -13.01 0.80
CA ALA A 35 4.68 -12.78 -0.50
C ALA A 35 5.62 -13.34 -1.57
N SER A 36 5.05 -13.84 -2.67
CA SER A 36 5.85 -14.25 -3.85
C SER A 36 6.61 -13.07 -4.46
N ASP A 37 6.09 -11.86 -4.25
CA ASP A 37 6.66 -10.60 -4.68
C ASP A 37 7.57 -10.00 -3.59
N PRO A 38 8.86 -9.72 -3.88
CA PRO A 38 9.78 -9.17 -2.89
C PRO A 38 9.38 -7.76 -2.42
N VAL A 39 8.75 -6.94 -3.27
CA VAL A 39 8.29 -5.59 -2.90
C VAL A 39 7.17 -5.69 -1.86
N LEU A 40 6.22 -6.61 -2.05
CA LEU A 40 5.13 -6.84 -1.08
C LEU A 40 5.65 -7.38 0.24
N SER A 41 6.66 -8.26 0.21
CA SER A 41 7.28 -8.78 1.45
C SER A 41 7.95 -7.65 2.24
N VAL A 42 8.66 -6.74 1.55
CA VAL A 42 9.25 -5.55 2.18
C VAL A 42 8.17 -4.57 2.67
N LEU A 43 7.07 -4.38 1.93
CA LEU A 43 5.95 -3.54 2.34
C LEU A 43 5.36 -4.04 3.67
N MET A 44 5.00 -5.32 3.74
CA MET A 44 4.42 -5.92 4.95
C MET A 44 5.36 -5.80 6.15
N TRP A 45 6.65 -6.06 5.94
CA TRP A 45 7.67 -5.91 6.98
C TRP A 45 7.82 -4.44 7.41
N GLY A 46 7.88 -3.52 6.45
CA GLY A 46 8.11 -2.10 6.66
C GLY A 46 6.94 -1.42 7.37
N VAL A 47 5.70 -1.73 6.99
CA VAL A 47 4.49 -1.28 7.71
C VAL A 47 4.51 -1.79 9.14
N ASN A 48 4.77 -3.09 9.35
CA ASN A 48 4.85 -3.66 10.69
C ASN A 48 5.95 -2.97 11.55
N HIS A 49 7.11 -2.69 10.96
CA HIS A 49 8.18 -1.98 11.66
C HIS A 49 7.80 -0.52 11.97
N SER A 50 7.31 0.22 10.97
CA SER A 50 6.93 1.64 11.11
C SER A 50 5.87 1.84 12.18
N ILE A 51 4.78 1.05 12.17
CA ILE A 51 3.70 1.20 13.15
C ILE A 51 4.18 0.87 14.57
N ASN A 52 5.00 -0.17 14.74
CA ASN A 52 5.55 -0.51 16.05
C ASN A 52 6.51 0.59 16.55
N ASP A 53 7.37 1.13 15.70
CA ASP A 53 8.28 2.22 16.07
C ASP A 53 7.51 3.49 16.45
N LEU A 54 6.51 3.84 15.64
CA LEU A 54 5.64 4.99 15.87
C LEU A 54 4.82 4.87 17.15
N SER A 55 4.50 3.64 17.59
CA SER A 55 3.82 3.40 18.87
C SER A 55 4.64 3.84 20.09
N HIS A 56 5.97 3.88 19.97
CA HIS A 56 6.88 4.35 21.00
C HIS A 56 7.10 5.88 20.95
N VAL A 57 6.69 6.52 19.85
CA VAL A 57 6.76 7.98 19.70
C VAL A 57 5.48 8.60 20.25
N PRO A 58 5.56 9.57 21.18
CA PRO A 58 4.39 10.24 21.71
C PRO A 58 3.63 10.97 20.61
N VAL A 59 2.30 10.98 20.70
CA VAL A 59 1.45 11.72 19.76
C VAL A 59 1.66 13.22 20.02
N PRO A 60 2.11 14.00 19.01
CA PRO A 60 2.28 15.43 19.19
C PRO A 60 0.93 16.14 19.33
N VAL A 61 0.86 17.19 20.15
CA VAL A 61 -0.35 18.01 20.31
C VAL A 61 -0.71 18.76 19.02
N MET A 62 0.32 19.17 18.27
CA MET A 62 0.20 19.82 16.97
C MET A 62 1.32 19.34 16.05
N LEU A 63 1.03 19.27 14.76
CA LEU A 63 2.03 19.00 13.73
C LEU A 63 2.82 20.27 13.43
N LEU A 64 4.13 20.14 13.29
CA LEU A 64 5.04 21.20 12.91
C LEU A 64 5.33 21.16 11.40
N PRO A 65 5.79 22.27 10.78
CA PRO A 65 6.14 22.29 9.36
C PRO A 65 7.19 21.22 8.98
N ASP A 66 8.08 20.86 9.89
CA ASP A 66 9.10 19.83 9.66
C ASP A 66 8.50 18.43 9.55
N ASP A 67 7.35 18.15 10.17
CA ASP A 67 6.66 16.86 10.07
C ASP A 67 6.22 16.55 8.63
N PHE A 68 5.89 17.59 7.85
CA PHE A 68 5.51 17.51 6.44
C PHE A 68 6.70 17.28 5.49
N LYS A 69 7.93 17.32 6.02
CA LYS A 69 9.18 17.01 5.30
C LYS A 69 9.94 15.83 5.91
N ALA A 70 9.53 15.38 7.09
CA ALA A 70 10.15 14.29 7.81
C ALA A 70 10.07 12.98 7.02
N SER A 71 11.08 12.12 7.19
CA SER A 71 11.02 10.75 6.69
C SER A 71 11.89 9.82 7.53
N THR A 72 11.45 8.59 7.68
CA THR A 72 12.18 7.53 8.37
C THR A 72 12.72 6.57 7.33
N LYS A 73 14.03 6.33 7.30
CA LYS A 73 14.69 5.44 6.32
C LYS A 73 15.37 4.29 7.04
N ILE A 74 15.04 3.07 6.64
CA ILE A 74 15.62 1.85 7.18
C ILE A 74 16.27 1.09 6.04
N LYS A 75 17.55 0.73 6.21
CA LYS A 75 18.30 -0.10 5.29
C LYS A 75 18.60 -1.42 5.97
N VAL A 76 18.14 -2.51 5.39
CA VAL A 76 18.39 -3.86 5.90
C VAL A 76 19.37 -4.57 4.98
N SER A 77 20.41 -5.16 5.56
CA SER A 77 21.37 -6.01 4.87
C SER A 77 21.47 -7.33 5.64
N ASN A 78 20.85 -8.37 5.08
CA ASN A 78 20.76 -9.70 5.67
C ASN A 78 21.89 -10.58 5.12
N HIS A 79 22.99 -10.67 5.85
CA HIS A 79 24.03 -11.67 5.58
C HIS A 79 23.60 -13.03 6.15
N LEU A 80 23.15 -13.95 5.28
CA LEU A 80 22.82 -15.35 5.60
C LEU A 80 21.67 -15.58 6.60
N PHE A 81 20.85 -14.57 6.89
CA PHE A 81 19.70 -14.65 7.79
C PHE A 81 18.39 -14.35 7.04
N ASN A 82 17.33 -15.13 7.27
CA ASN A 82 15.97 -14.89 6.75
C ASN A 82 15.81 -14.76 5.21
N LYS A 83 16.69 -15.40 4.42
CA LYS A 83 16.67 -15.34 2.94
C LYS A 83 15.40 -15.89 2.28
N GLU A 84 14.65 -16.74 2.98
CA GLU A 84 13.44 -17.35 2.41
C GLU A 84 12.23 -16.41 2.42
N ASN A 85 12.28 -15.30 3.17
CA ASN A 85 11.10 -14.46 3.43
C ASN A 85 11.30 -12.99 3.08
N LEU A 86 12.54 -12.50 3.12
CA LEU A 86 12.86 -11.12 2.75
C LEU A 86 14.06 -11.10 1.80
N PRO A 87 14.15 -10.09 0.90
CA PRO A 87 15.32 -9.87 0.08
C PRO A 87 16.60 -9.74 0.92
N GLY A 88 17.73 -10.15 0.35
CA GLY A 88 19.03 -10.08 1.02
C GLY A 88 19.44 -8.64 1.38
N GLN A 89 19.03 -7.67 0.58
CA GLN A 89 19.22 -6.25 0.86
C GLN A 89 18.03 -5.46 0.33
N PHE A 90 17.49 -4.59 1.17
CA PHE A 90 16.41 -3.69 0.79
C PHE A 90 16.45 -2.40 1.61
N LYS A 91 15.71 -1.39 1.14
CA LYS A 91 15.46 -0.15 1.89
C LYS A 91 13.96 0.06 1.99
N PHE A 92 13.54 0.60 3.11
CA PHE A 92 12.17 1.05 3.34
C PHE A 92 12.23 2.49 3.82
N LYS A 93 11.47 3.36 3.18
CA LYS A 93 11.33 4.76 3.56
C LYS A 93 9.86 5.07 3.81
N ASP A 94 9.59 5.62 4.98
CA ASP A 94 8.30 6.13 5.40
C ASP A 94 8.30 7.66 5.33
N TYR A 95 7.38 8.24 4.57
CA TYR A 95 7.27 9.68 4.40
C TYR A 95 6.28 10.25 5.40
N CYS A 96 6.62 11.37 6.04
CA CYS A 96 5.75 12.15 6.93
C CYS A 96 4.97 11.31 7.97
N PRO A 97 5.64 10.43 8.75
CA PRO A 97 4.96 9.42 9.56
C PRO A 97 3.96 10.00 10.57
N GLN A 98 4.27 11.14 11.21
CA GLN A 98 3.35 11.80 12.15
C GLN A 98 2.13 12.42 11.45
N VAL A 99 2.32 12.97 10.24
CA VAL A 99 1.22 13.55 9.46
C VAL A 99 0.23 12.44 9.08
N PHE A 100 0.73 11.32 8.55
CA PHE A 100 -0.10 10.18 8.18
C PHE A 100 -0.70 9.45 9.39
N ARG A 101 -0.04 9.45 10.55
CA ARG A 101 -0.66 9.03 11.83
C ARG A 101 -1.89 9.85 12.16
N ASN A 102 -1.76 11.18 12.11
CA ASN A 102 -2.87 12.06 12.41
C ASN A 102 -3.99 11.98 11.36
N LEU A 103 -3.66 11.77 10.09
CA LEU A 103 -4.66 11.52 9.05
C LEU A 103 -5.44 10.22 9.32
N ARG A 104 -4.75 9.12 9.67
CA ARG A 104 -5.40 7.85 10.04
C ARG A 104 -6.37 8.02 11.20
N GLU A 105 -5.96 8.72 12.25
CA GLU A 105 -6.83 9.06 13.39
C GLU A 105 -8.07 9.86 12.94
N ARG A 106 -7.90 10.89 12.10
CA ARG A 106 -9.01 11.72 11.59
C ARG A 106 -9.98 10.96 10.70
N PHE A 107 -9.53 9.91 10.02
CA PHE A 107 -10.39 9.01 9.24
C PHE A 107 -10.99 7.86 10.07
N GLY A 108 -10.72 7.83 11.38
CA GLY A 108 -11.20 6.79 12.29
C GLY A 108 -10.56 5.44 12.00
N ILE A 109 -9.28 5.42 11.64
CA ILE A 109 -8.50 4.20 11.41
C ILE A 109 -7.46 4.10 12.53
N GLU A 110 -7.58 3.07 13.35
CA GLU A 110 -6.58 2.76 14.37
C GLU A 110 -5.30 2.21 13.74
N ASP A 111 -4.16 2.59 14.29
CA ASP A 111 -2.84 2.18 13.79
C ASP A 111 -2.68 0.65 13.76
N GLN A 112 -3.23 -0.02 14.77
CA GLN A 112 -3.16 -1.47 14.88
C GLN A 112 -4.02 -2.18 13.83
N ASP A 113 -5.21 -1.65 13.52
CA ASP A 113 -6.08 -2.18 12.48
C ASP A 113 -5.46 -1.96 11.10
N TYR A 114 -4.92 -0.76 10.84
CA TYR A 114 -4.17 -0.45 9.63
C TYR A 114 -3.01 -1.44 9.39
N GLN A 115 -2.21 -1.70 10.43
CA GLN A 115 -1.11 -2.66 10.39
C GLN A 115 -1.62 -4.07 10.09
N VAL A 116 -2.72 -4.49 10.71
CA VAL A 116 -3.31 -5.82 10.47
C VAL A 116 -3.76 -5.92 9.01
N SER A 117 -4.51 -4.94 8.48
CA SER A 117 -5.02 -4.92 7.11
C SER A 117 -3.93 -5.04 6.04
N LEU A 118 -2.74 -4.45 6.26
CA LEU A 118 -1.63 -4.50 5.29
C LEU A 118 -0.61 -5.62 5.53
N ALA A 119 -0.33 -5.98 6.78
CA ALA A 119 0.80 -6.85 7.12
C ALA A 119 0.40 -8.27 7.54
N ARG A 120 -0.89 -8.56 7.77
CA ARG A 120 -1.34 -9.91 8.16
C ARG A 120 -1.26 -10.92 7.01
N ARG A 121 -1.59 -10.48 5.80
CA ARG A 121 -1.55 -11.26 4.56
C ARG A 121 -1.11 -10.37 3.41
N PRO A 122 -0.48 -10.92 2.36
CA PRO A 122 -0.09 -10.14 1.19
C PRO A 122 -1.30 -9.43 0.58
N PRO A 123 -1.17 -8.15 0.20
CA PRO A 123 -2.14 -7.47 -0.64
C PRO A 123 -2.37 -8.25 -1.95
N LEU A 124 -3.63 -8.26 -2.39
CA LEU A 124 -4.08 -8.92 -3.60
C LEU A 124 -3.86 -7.99 -4.79
N LYS A 125 -3.32 -8.53 -5.89
CA LYS A 125 -3.31 -7.83 -7.19
C LYS A 125 -4.71 -7.91 -7.78
N ASP A 126 -5.21 -6.81 -8.32
CA ASP A 126 -6.42 -6.83 -9.13
C ASP A 126 -6.10 -7.67 -10.39
N GLU A 127 -6.65 -8.89 -10.49
CA GLU A 127 -6.32 -9.81 -11.59
C GLU A 127 -6.90 -9.33 -12.93
N GLU A 128 -7.81 -8.35 -12.87
CA GLU A 128 -8.63 -7.90 -13.97
C GLU A 128 -8.11 -6.62 -14.66
N GLY A 129 -6.96 -6.08 -14.25
CA GLY A 129 -6.36 -4.85 -14.79
C GLY A 129 -5.01 -5.09 -15.48
N GLN A 130 -5.01 -5.28 -16.80
CA GLN A 130 -3.76 -5.40 -17.55
C GLN A 130 -3.06 -4.04 -17.66
N ARG A 131 -2.16 -3.78 -16.70
CA ARG A 131 -1.02 -2.84 -16.68
C ARG A 131 -1.27 -1.41 -17.20
N VAL A 132 -1.36 -0.45 -16.28
CA VAL A 132 -0.51 0.77 -16.35
C VAL A 132 0.02 1.16 -14.97
N GLU A 133 -0.75 0.95 -13.88
CA GLU A 133 -0.27 1.13 -12.50
C GLU A 133 -0.73 -0.06 -11.63
N LEU A 134 0.17 -0.58 -10.79
CA LEU A 134 -0.13 -1.69 -9.89
C LEU A 134 -1.08 -1.19 -8.79
N LEU A 135 -2.38 -1.46 -8.96
CA LEU A 135 -3.36 -1.28 -7.91
C LEU A 135 -3.49 -2.58 -7.11
N LEU A 136 -3.17 -2.51 -5.83
CA LEU A 136 -3.33 -3.62 -4.90
C LEU A 136 -4.44 -3.32 -3.93
N THR A 137 -5.10 -4.38 -3.48
CA THR A 137 -6.13 -4.31 -2.45
C THR A 137 -5.65 -5.10 -1.23
N SER A 138 -5.78 -4.51 -0.04
CA SER A 138 -5.56 -5.24 1.22
C SER A 138 -6.42 -6.51 1.29
N TYR A 139 -5.99 -7.50 2.07
CA TYR A 139 -6.67 -8.81 2.11
C TYR A 139 -8.12 -8.75 2.63
N ASP A 140 -8.47 -7.70 3.36
CA ASP A 140 -9.82 -7.44 3.89
C ASP A 140 -10.60 -6.43 3.04
N HIS A 141 -10.05 -6.02 1.90
CA HIS A 141 -10.62 -5.07 0.95
C HIS A 141 -10.93 -3.68 1.51
N THR A 142 -10.35 -3.30 2.66
CA THR A 142 -10.61 -2.00 3.30
C THR A 142 -9.69 -0.89 2.80
N LEU A 143 -8.50 -1.24 2.34
CA LEU A 143 -7.44 -0.35 1.86
C LEU A 143 -7.03 -0.69 0.42
N ILE A 144 -6.65 0.35 -0.31
CA ILE A 144 -6.02 0.29 -1.64
C ILE A 144 -4.57 0.77 -1.50
N ILE A 145 -3.66 0.08 -2.17
CA ILE A 145 -2.28 0.50 -2.34
C ILE A 145 -2.07 0.78 -3.83
N LYS A 146 -1.76 2.03 -4.16
CA LYS A 146 -1.46 2.46 -5.51
C LYS A 146 0.05 2.62 -5.66
N GLU A 147 0.63 2.01 -6.69
CA GLU A 147 1.97 2.36 -7.15
C GLU A 147 1.92 3.71 -7.87
N ILE A 148 2.78 4.64 -7.45
CA ILE A 148 2.83 6.01 -7.95
C ILE A 148 4.23 6.34 -8.48
N SER A 149 4.32 7.35 -9.35
CA SER A 149 5.60 7.85 -9.84
C SER A 149 6.31 8.72 -8.80
N SER A 150 7.60 9.02 -9.00
CA SER A 150 8.31 9.99 -8.16
C SER A 150 7.76 11.41 -8.31
N GLU A 151 7.20 11.75 -9.47
CA GLU A 151 6.58 13.06 -9.73
C GLU A 151 5.29 13.20 -8.90
N GLU A 152 4.45 12.16 -8.88
CA GLU A 152 3.24 12.12 -8.04
C GLU A 152 3.60 12.21 -6.54
N VAL A 153 4.72 11.63 -6.10
CA VAL A 153 5.20 11.78 -4.71
C VAL A 153 5.51 13.24 -4.38
N GLU A 154 6.16 13.96 -5.31
CA GLU A 154 6.46 15.38 -5.13
C GLU A 154 5.18 16.24 -5.12
N GLU A 155 4.23 15.94 -6.02
CA GLU A 155 2.92 16.59 -6.05
C GLU A 155 2.17 16.39 -4.73
N ILE A 156 2.12 15.15 -4.21
CA ILE A 156 1.49 14.83 -2.92
C ILE A 156 2.19 15.59 -1.79
N HIS A 157 3.52 15.67 -1.78
CA HIS A 157 4.24 16.47 -0.78
C HIS A 157 3.88 17.96 -0.83
N ASN A 158 3.70 18.53 -2.02
CA ASN A 158 3.35 19.94 -2.20
C ASN A 158 1.97 20.26 -1.62
N ILE A 159 1.00 19.37 -1.81
CA ILE A 159 -0.38 19.56 -1.33
C ILE A 159 -0.61 19.07 0.10
N LEU A 160 0.31 18.27 0.68
CA LEU A 160 0.04 17.52 1.92
C LEU A 160 -0.39 18.41 3.09
N SER A 161 0.20 19.61 3.21
CA SER A 161 -0.15 20.58 4.24
C SER A 161 -1.57 21.13 4.06
N GLU A 162 -1.94 21.49 2.84
CA GLU A 162 -3.28 22.02 2.53
C GLU A 162 -4.34 20.92 2.64
N TYR A 163 -4.01 19.72 2.16
CA TYR A 163 -4.83 18.53 2.31
C TYR A 163 -5.09 18.22 3.78
N HIS A 164 -4.05 18.18 4.63
CA HIS A 164 -4.22 17.95 6.07
C HIS A 164 -5.14 19.00 6.70
N GLN A 165 -4.92 20.28 6.40
CA GLN A 165 -5.75 21.38 6.90
C GLN A 165 -7.22 21.24 6.46
N HIS A 166 -7.46 20.80 5.22
CA HIS A 166 -8.79 20.49 4.73
C HIS A 166 -9.45 19.36 5.55
N ILE A 167 -8.74 18.24 5.75
CA ILE A 167 -9.23 17.09 6.54
C ILE A 167 -9.54 17.50 7.99
N VAL A 168 -8.74 18.37 8.58
CA VAL A 168 -8.99 18.93 9.92
C VAL A 168 -10.30 19.71 9.93
N THR A 169 -10.48 20.59 8.94
CA THR A 169 -11.61 21.52 8.86
C THR A 169 -12.93 20.81 8.55
N CYS A 170 -12.90 19.77 7.71
CA CYS A 170 -14.08 18.97 7.38
C CYS A 170 -14.28 17.76 8.31
N HIS A 171 -13.49 17.63 9.38
CA HIS A 171 -13.54 16.52 10.34
C HIS A 171 -13.48 15.13 9.67
N GLY A 172 -12.62 14.97 8.65
CA GLY A 172 -12.47 13.72 7.90
C GLY A 172 -13.62 13.39 6.93
N SER A 173 -14.67 14.21 6.90
CA SER A 173 -15.83 14.01 6.04
C SER A 173 -15.61 14.63 4.65
N THR A 174 -14.85 13.94 3.80
CA THR A 174 -14.50 14.37 2.44
C THR A 174 -14.79 13.29 1.40
N LEU A 175 -14.95 13.71 0.14
CA LEU A 175 -14.97 12.82 -1.03
C LEU A 175 -13.59 12.64 -1.68
N LEU A 176 -12.60 13.43 -1.25
CA LEU A 176 -11.23 13.26 -1.69
C LEU A 176 -10.69 11.89 -1.27
N PRO A 177 -9.71 11.33 -2.00
CA PRO A 177 -8.98 10.15 -1.56
C PRO A 177 -8.47 10.33 -0.12
N GLN A 178 -8.70 9.32 0.72
CA GLN A 178 -8.28 9.35 2.12
C GLN A 178 -6.87 8.76 2.21
N PHE A 179 -5.83 9.61 2.16
CA PHE A 179 -4.43 9.18 2.21
C PHE A 179 -4.05 8.76 3.62
N LEU A 180 -3.45 7.58 3.75
CA LEU A 180 -3.17 6.93 5.03
C LEU A 180 -1.69 6.68 5.28
N ALA A 181 -0.90 6.53 4.22
CA ALA A 181 0.55 6.50 4.28
C ALA A 181 1.16 6.63 2.87
N MET A 182 2.43 7.03 2.82
CA MET A 182 3.22 7.04 1.60
C MET A 182 4.59 6.41 1.88
N TYR A 183 4.99 5.47 1.02
CA TYR A 183 6.20 4.67 1.21
C TYR A 183 7.08 4.68 -0.04
N ARG A 184 8.39 4.49 0.17
CA ARG A 184 9.33 4.09 -0.89
C ARG A 184 10.02 2.81 -0.47
N ILE A 185 9.96 1.82 -1.34
CA ILE A 185 10.60 0.52 -1.19
C ILE A 185 11.71 0.42 -2.22
N THR A 186 12.92 0.09 -1.78
CA THR A 186 14.04 -0.18 -2.68
C THR A 186 14.42 -1.65 -2.56
N VAL A 187 14.25 -2.42 -3.64
CA VAL A 187 14.70 -3.82 -3.75
C VAL A 187 15.61 -3.92 -4.97
N GLU A 188 16.76 -4.56 -4.84
CA GLU A 188 17.70 -4.75 -5.96
C GLU A 188 18.15 -3.44 -6.66
N SER A 189 18.07 -2.31 -5.95
CA SER A 189 18.36 -0.94 -6.43
C SER A 189 17.28 -0.32 -7.31
N GLU A 190 16.12 -0.98 -7.46
CA GLU A 190 14.93 -0.41 -8.05
C GLU A 190 14.04 0.19 -6.96
N ASP A 191 13.51 1.38 -7.22
CA ASP A 191 12.63 2.09 -6.30
C ASP A 191 11.17 1.98 -6.73
N THR A 192 10.32 1.54 -5.82
CA THR A 192 8.87 1.54 -5.97
C THR A 192 8.26 2.49 -4.95
N TYR A 193 7.41 3.41 -5.40
CA TYR A 193 6.69 4.34 -4.53
C TYR A 193 5.24 3.90 -4.39
N LEU A 194 4.75 3.88 -3.16
CA LEU A 194 3.43 3.33 -2.84
C LEU A 194 2.65 4.34 -2.01
N LEU A 195 1.42 4.60 -2.43
CA LEU A 195 0.43 5.38 -1.69
C LEU A 195 -0.66 4.47 -1.16
N VAL A 196 -0.88 4.50 0.14
CA VAL A 196 -1.98 3.75 0.78
C VAL A 196 -3.15 4.68 1.04
N MET A 197 -4.33 4.28 0.61
CA MET A 197 -5.58 5.02 0.79
C MET A 197 -6.74 4.10 1.19
N ARG A 198 -7.80 4.66 1.78
CA ARG A 198 -9.02 3.89 2.07
C ARG A 198 -9.69 3.46 0.75
N ASN A 199 -10.20 2.23 0.70
CA ASN A 199 -11.05 1.77 -0.38
C ASN A 199 -12.40 2.51 -0.36
N MET A 200 -12.78 3.15 -1.47
CA MET A 200 -14.07 3.82 -1.62
C MET A 200 -15.23 2.83 -1.69
N PHE A 201 -14.96 1.59 -2.14
CA PHE A 201 -15.96 0.54 -2.18
C PHE A 201 -16.05 -0.14 -0.80
N SER A 202 -17.28 -0.46 -0.39
CA SER A 202 -17.51 -1.19 0.85
C SER A 202 -16.95 -2.61 0.74
N HIS A 203 -16.17 -3.02 1.74
CA HIS A 203 -15.71 -4.41 1.88
C HIS A 203 -16.85 -5.40 2.21
N ARG A 204 -18.05 -4.91 2.54
CA ARG A 204 -19.21 -5.75 2.94
C ARG A 204 -20.30 -5.80 1.89
N LEU A 205 -20.39 -4.80 1.03
CA LEU A 205 -21.46 -4.67 0.05
C LEU A 205 -20.90 -4.93 -1.33
N HIS A 206 -21.55 -5.84 -2.06
CA HIS A 206 -21.14 -6.17 -3.40
C HIS A 206 -21.46 -5.01 -4.36
N VAL A 207 -20.47 -4.60 -5.14
CA VAL A 207 -20.63 -3.55 -6.14
C VAL A 207 -21.16 -4.17 -7.43
N HIS A 208 -22.39 -3.81 -7.80
CA HIS A 208 -23.02 -4.36 -9.01
C HIS A 208 -22.67 -3.60 -10.30
N ARG A 209 -22.27 -2.32 -10.19
CA ARG A 209 -21.94 -1.44 -11.33
C ARG A 209 -20.89 -0.41 -10.91
N LYS A 210 -19.93 -0.12 -11.79
CA LYS A 210 -18.89 0.90 -11.59
C LYS A 210 -18.95 1.93 -12.72
N TYR A 211 -18.75 3.20 -12.36
CA TYR A 211 -18.65 4.32 -13.31
C TYR A 211 -17.50 5.25 -12.91
N ASP A 212 -16.64 5.61 -13.86
CA ASP A 212 -15.69 6.74 -13.78
C ASP A 212 -16.34 7.94 -14.50
N LEU A 213 -16.75 8.95 -13.73
CA LEU A 213 -17.44 10.14 -14.22
C LEU A 213 -16.55 11.37 -14.02
N LYS A 214 -16.37 12.18 -15.07
CA LYS A 214 -15.57 13.43 -15.04
C LYS A 214 -16.32 14.62 -15.64
N GLY A 215 -17.56 14.42 -16.11
CA GLY A 215 -18.38 15.49 -16.68
C GLY A 215 -18.03 15.88 -18.11
N SER A 216 -17.07 15.19 -18.75
CA SER A 216 -16.73 15.39 -20.17
C SER A 216 -17.27 14.24 -21.04
N LEU A 217 -17.30 14.44 -22.36
CA LEU A 217 -17.80 13.42 -23.31
C LEU A 217 -16.71 12.88 -24.24
N VAL A 218 -15.57 13.55 -24.34
CA VAL A 218 -14.47 13.17 -25.23
C VAL A 218 -13.65 12.04 -24.61
N SER A 219 -13.54 10.90 -25.29
CA SER A 219 -12.85 9.70 -24.77
C SER A 219 -13.41 9.17 -23.44
N ARG A 220 -14.71 9.41 -23.19
CA ARG A 220 -15.43 8.97 -21.98
C ARG A 220 -16.43 7.85 -22.28
N GLU A 221 -16.01 6.89 -23.10
CA GLU A 221 -16.70 5.60 -23.30
C GLU A 221 -15.76 4.46 -22.89
N ALA A 222 -16.28 3.44 -22.22
CA ALA A 222 -15.52 2.26 -21.87
C ALA A 222 -15.12 1.48 -23.13
N SER A 223 -13.87 1.00 -23.14
CA SER A 223 -13.35 0.21 -24.26
C SER A 223 -14.09 -1.12 -24.39
N PHE A 224 -14.06 -1.72 -25.58
CA PHE A 224 -14.66 -3.04 -25.79
C PHE A 224 -14.08 -4.10 -24.83
N LYS A 225 -12.76 -4.03 -24.57
CA LYS A 225 -12.08 -4.93 -23.62
C LYS A 225 -12.61 -4.74 -22.19
N GLU A 226 -12.83 -3.51 -21.76
CA GLU A 226 -13.39 -3.22 -20.43
C GLU A 226 -14.82 -3.74 -20.31
N LYS A 227 -15.65 -3.57 -21.35
CA LYS A 227 -17.07 -3.96 -21.37
C LYS A 227 -17.30 -5.47 -21.25
N VAL A 228 -16.30 -6.31 -21.57
CA VAL A 228 -16.39 -7.78 -21.52
C VAL A 228 -16.08 -8.33 -20.13
N LYS A 229 -15.54 -7.52 -19.21
CA LYS A 229 -15.25 -7.94 -17.83
C LYS A 229 -16.54 -8.25 -17.07
N GLU A 230 -16.43 -9.07 -16.02
CA GLU A 230 -17.56 -9.39 -15.14
C GLU A 230 -18.12 -8.14 -14.45
N LEU A 231 -17.23 -7.24 -13.99
CA LEU A 231 -17.60 -5.96 -13.40
C LEU A 231 -16.91 -4.78 -14.13
N PRO A 232 -17.44 -4.35 -15.28
CA PRO A 232 -16.84 -3.31 -16.10
C PRO A 232 -16.94 -1.93 -15.44
N THR A 233 -15.93 -1.09 -15.67
CA THR A 233 -15.90 0.32 -15.29
C THR A 233 -16.38 1.17 -16.45
N TYR A 234 -17.66 1.56 -16.42
CA TYR A 234 -18.27 2.41 -17.44
C TYR A 234 -17.83 3.87 -17.31
N LYS A 235 -17.98 4.66 -18.37
CA LYS A 235 -17.65 6.09 -18.35
C LYS A 235 -18.87 6.98 -18.61
N ASP A 236 -18.68 8.29 -18.71
CA ASP A 236 -19.76 9.30 -18.85
C ASP A 236 -20.71 9.01 -20.03
N VAL A 237 -20.19 8.64 -21.20
CA VAL A 237 -20.99 8.31 -22.39
C VAL A 237 -21.85 7.06 -22.16
N ASP A 238 -21.30 6.03 -21.52
CA ASP A 238 -22.03 4.81 -21.19
C ASP A 238 -23.15 5.08 -20.17
N PHE A 239 -22.88 5.92 -19.16
CA PHE A 239 -23.87 6.32 -18.15
C PHE A 239 -25.06 7.02 -18.81
N ARG A 240 -24.78 7.96 -19.72
CA ARG A 240 -25.80 8.70 -20.48
C ARG A 240 -26.57 7.80 -21.43
N ASN A 241 -25.88 6.99 -22.24
CA ASN A 241 -26.50 6.15 -23.26
C ASN A 241 -27.38 5.06 -22.64
N LYS A 242 -27.03 4.57 -21.45
CA LYS A 242 -27.86 3.61 -20.69
C LYS A 242 -29.02 4.28 -19.93
N MET A 243 -29.15 5.61 -20.01
CA MET A 243 -30.11 6.41 -19.24
C MET A 243 -30.08 6.06 -17.74
N GLN A 244 -28.88 5.83 -17.21
CA GLN A 244 -28.71 5.42 -15.83
C GLN A 244 -29.12 6.58 -14.89
N LYS A 245 -29.80 6.25 -13.81
CA LYS A 245 -30.18 7.19 -12.74
C LYS A 245 -29.64 6.69 -11.41
N VAL A 246 -29.22 7.63 -10.56
CA VAL A 246 -28.84 7.37 -9.16
C VAL A 246 -29.88 8.05 -8.29
N TYR A 247 -30.65 7.26 -7.55
CA TYR A 247 -31.66 7.77 -6.63
C TYR A 247 -31.05 7.87 -5.25
N VAL A 248 -30.72 9.08 -4.82
CA VAL A 248 -30.24 9.34 -3.46
C VAL A 248 -31.45 9.76 -2.63
N SER A 249 -31.91 8.90 -1.73
CA SER A 249 -33.03 9.25 -0.85
C SER A 249 -32.59 10.26 0.20
N CYS A 250 -33.28 11.39 0.30
CA CYS A 250 -33.14 12.35 1.40
C CYS A 250 -33.82 11.80 2.66
N ARG A 251 -33.27 10.76 3.30
CA ARG A 251 -33.77 10.31 4.61
C ARG A 251 -32.97 10.96 5.73
N GLY A 252 -33.38 12.19 6.08
CA GLY A 252 -32.84 12.97 7.19
C GLY A 252 -32.82 14.46 6.88
N GLU A 253 -33.82 15.20 7.39
CA GLU A 253 -33.88 16.67 7.47
C GLU A 253 -33.27 17.48 6.30
N GLY A 254 -33.56 17.23 5.01
CA GLY A 254 -33.15 18.14 3.91
C GLY A 254 -31.65 18.48 3.80
N LYS A 255 -30.77 17.84 4.58
CA LYS A 255 -29.37 18.20 4.77
C LYS A 255 -28.43 17.31 3.98
N ASP A 256 -28.81 16.07 3.68
CA ASP A 256 -27.88 15.06 3.17
C ASP A 256 -27.53 15.22 1.67
N HIS A 257 -28.51 15.62 0.85
CA HIS A 257 -28.27 15.94 -0.56
C HIS A 257 -27.44 17.23 -0.70
N GLY A 258 -27.79 18.26 0.07
CA GLY A 258 -27.02 19.49 0.16
C GLY A 258 -25.60 19.27 0.68
N GLN A 259 -25.41 18.39 1.67
CA GLN A 259 -24.09 18.02 2.18
C GLN A 259 -23.26 17.27 1.14
N THR A 260 -23.86 16.36 0.36
CA THR A 260 -23.14 15.64 -0.70
C THR A 260 -22.73 16.58 -1.82
N GLU A 261 -23.63 17.44 -2.31
CA GLU A 261 -23.29 18.45 -3.31
C GLU A 261 -22.28 19.47 -2.79
N GLN A 262 -22.39 19.89 -1.53
CA GLN A 262 -21.46 20.81 -0.90
C GLN A 262 -20.07 20.17 -0.74
N ARG A 263 -19.99 18.88 -0.38
CA ARG A 263 -18.74 18.13 -0.39
C ARG A 263 -18.14 18.03 -1.80
N TYR A 264 -18.95 17.76 -2.81
CA TYR A 264 -18.49 17.76 -4.20
C TYR A 264 -17.95 19.12 -4.65
N ARG A 265 -18.64 20.23 -4.35
CA ARG A 265 -18.15 21.57 -4.70
C ARG A 265 -16.85 21.92 -3.99
N VAL A 266 -16.74 21.59 -2.69
CA VAL A 266 -15.51 21.86 -1.94
C VAL A 266 -14.37 20.98 -2.44
N SER A 267 -14.61 19.68 -2.67
CA SER A 267 -13.59 18.77 -3.21
C SER A 267 -13.15 19.14 -4.63
N GLY A 268 -14.07 19.54 -5.51
CA GLY A 268 -13.73 20.00 -6.87
C GLY A 268 -12.85 21.25 -6.88
N ALA A 269 -13.02 22.16 -5.91
CA ALA A 269 -12.13 23.31 -5.76
C ALA A 269 -10.70 22.91 -5.35
N TYR A 270 -10.50 21.75 -4.71
CA TYR A 270 -9.16 21.20 -4.43
C TYR A 270 -8.58 20.44 -5.63
N GLU A 271 -9.40 19.83 -6.49
CA GLU A 271 -8.92 19.22 -7.74
C GLU A 271 -8.31 20.27 -8.69
N ASP A 272 -8.84 21.49 -8.70
CA ASP A 272 -8.28 22.64 -9.45
C ASP A 272 -6.89 23.09 -8.93
N HIS A 273 -6.51 22.69 -7.71
CA HIS A 273 -5.17 22.92 -7.13
C HIS A 273 -4.18 21.76 -7.37
N GLY A 274 -4.48 20.84 -8.30
CA GLY A 274 -3.56 19.79 -8.74
C GLY A 274 -3.83 18.40 -8.15
N LEU A 275 -4.89 18.23 -7.36
CA LEU A 275 -5.40 16.93 -6.93
C LEU A 275 -6.27 16.30 -8.02
N GLN A 276 -5.77 16.13 -9.24
CA GLN A 276 -6.43 15.19 -10.15
C GLN A 276 -6.12 13.77 -9.66
N PRO A 277 -7.12 12.95 -9.28
CA PRO A 277 -6.87 11.52 -9.18
C PRO A 277 -6.44 11.07 -10.57
N ALA A 278 -5.16 10.69 -10.70
CA ALA A 278 -4.48 10.33 -11.94
C ALA A 278 -5.46 10.03 -13.08
N ALA A 279 -5.78 11.08 -13.83
CA ALA A 279 -6.57 11.01 -15.01
C ALA A 279 -5.65 10.53 -16.13
N GLY A 280 -5.34 9.24 -16.13
CA GLY A 280 -4.39 8.66 -17.07
C GLY A 280 -4.73 7.23 -17.41
N HIS A 281 -5.77 7.01 -18.22
CA HIS A 281 -5.83 5.81 -19.03
C HIS A 281 -6.31 6.15 -20.45
N PRO A 282 -5.42 6.06 -21.46
CA PRO A 282 -5.82 5.90 -22.86
C PRO A 282 -6.63 4.61 -23.08
#